data_AF-A0ABC9ZQ09-F1
#
_entry.id   AF-A0ABC9ZQ09-F1
#
_cell.length_a   1.000
_cell.length_b   1.000
_cell.length_c   1.000
_cell.angle_alpha   90.00
_cell.angle_beta   90.00
_cell.angle_gamma   90.00
#
_symmetry.space_group_name_H-M   'P 1'
#
loop_
_entity.id
_entity.type
_entity.pdbx_description
1 polymer ?
#
loop_
_entity_poly.entity_id
_entity_poly.type
_entity_poly.pdbx_seq_one_letter_code
_entity_poly.pdbx_strand_id
1 'polypeptide(L)'
;MGTRQGPHSGPRWCERATDNYPTKLQELTGMQLNDLTCQGALTDHVLGPRADLPPQIDAVDSTTDVVTLSIGGNDAGFGVLTSCAMNTSGLNCAELHGVEIDAALAALPAKLDGVYRELERRAPRAKVFATGYMPLLADADTGATCPEIAKVSDVDRLWFTLKISQINVEVEKAALRAGAQYVMPPEIEKHTGCAPADQRWVDLAGTETGAFPMHPTPLGQEEMAKTIAAYL
;
A
#
# COMPACT_ATOMS: atom_id res chain seq x y z
N MET A 1 0.35 -8.10 -4.22
CA MET A 1 -0.64 -8.86 -3.44
C MET A 1 -2.03 -8.59 -3.97
N GLY A 2 -2.94 -9.53 -3.78
CA GLY A 2 -4.33 -9.60 -4.26
C GLY A 2 -4.99 -10.80 -3.59
N THR A 3 -5.69 -11.67 -4.32
CA THR A 3 -6.19 -12.93 -3.74
C THR A 3 -5.05 -13.85 -3.31
N ARG A 4 -5.07 -14.30 -2.06
CA ARG A 4 -4.02 -15.13 -1.45
C ARG A 4 -3.87 -16.52 -2.08
N GLN A 5 -4.96 -17.17 -2.42
CA GLN A 5 -4.95 -18.54 -2.97
C GLN A 5 -5.05 -18.59 -4.50
N GLY A 6 -5.03 -17.42 -5.16
CA GLY A 6 -5.14 -17.31 -6.61
C GLY A 6 -3.82 -17.56 -7.35
N PRO A 7 -3.82 -17.46 -8.68
CA PRO A 7 -2.60 -17.48 -9.46
C PRO A 7 -1.69 -16.30 -9.10
N HIS A 8 -0.38 -16.56 -9.12
CA HIS A 8 0.66 -15.57 -8.83
C HIS A 8 1.69 -15.57 -9.97
N SER A 9 2.29 -14.42 -10.24
CA SER A 9 3.35 -14.26 -11.24
C SER A 9 4.69 -13.91 -10.60
N GLY A 10 5.79 -14.10 -11.34
CA GLY A 10 7.13 -13.83 -10.83
C GLY A 10 7.58 -14.80 -9.72
N PRO A 11 8.61 -14.46 -8.93
CA PRO A 11 9.06 -15.29 -7.82
C PRO A 11 7.95 -15.46 -6.79
N ARG A 12 7.75 -16.70 -6.33
CA ARG A 12 6.70 -17.05 -5.36
C ARG A 12 6.71 -16.15 -4.13
N TRP A 13 7.90 -15.82 -3.61
CA TRP A 13 8.04 -15.02 -2.39
C TRP A 13 7.63 -13.55 -2.56
N CYS A 14 7.41 -13.07 -3.79
CA CYS A 14 6.89 -11.73 -4.04
C CYS A 14 5.38 -11.60 -3.82
N GLU A 15 4.64 -12.73 -3.74
CA GLU A 15 3.18 -12.74 -3.54
C GLU A 15 2.46 -11.75 -4.51
N ARG A 16 2.92 -11.74 -5.76
CA ARG A 16 2.35 -10.95 -6.85
C ARG A 16 1.17 -11.69 -7.49
N ALA A 17 0.02 -11.58 -6.84
CA ALA A 17 -1.24 -12.12 -7.32
C ALA A 17 -1.61 -11.53 -8.69
N THR A 18 -2.18 -12.35 -9.59
CA THR A 18 -2.58 -11.94 -10.95
C THR A 18 -3.91 -11.20 -11.00
N ASP A 19 -4.46 -10.81 -9.84
CA ASP A 19 -5.69 -10.02 -9.70
C ASP A 19 -5.43 -8.74 -8.89
N ASN A 20 -4.17 -8.32 -8.79
CA ASN A 20 -3.78 -7.05 -8.19
C ASN A 20 -4.21 -5.84 -9.05
N TYR A 21 -4.20 -4.64 -8.46
CA TYR A 21 -4.66 -3.43 -9.15
C TYR A 21 -3.89 -3.13 -10.46
N PRO A 22 -2.58 -3.41 -10.62
CA PRO A 22 -1.92 -3.25 -11.92
C PRO A 22 -2.49 -4.16 -13.00
N THR A 23 -2.80 -5.42 -12.67
CA THR A 23 -3.44 -6.35 -13.62
C THR A 23 -4.85 -5.90 -13.96
N LYS A 24 -5.63 -5.45 -12.97
CA LYS A 24 -6.97 -4.88 -13.19
C LYS A 24 -6.94 -3.61 -14.03
N LEU A 25 -5.93 -2.75 -13.83
CA LEU A 25 -5.74 -1.56 -14.65
C LEU A 25 -5.43 -1.92 -16.11
N GLN A 26 -4.60 -2.94 -16.34
CA GLN A 26 -4.39 -3.49 -17.69
C GLN A 26 -5.69 -3.99 -18.32
N GLU A 27 -6.49 -4.77 -17.59
CA GLU A 27 -7.78 -5.28 -18.08
C GLU A 27 -8.73 -4.13 -18.48
N LEU A 28 -8.76 -3.04 -17.70
CA LEU A 28 -9.63 -1.88 -17.94
C LEU A 28 -9.17 -1.00 -19.11
N THR A 29 -7.87 -0.91 -19.35
CA THR A 29 -7.27 0.08 -20.27
C THR A 29 -6.70 -0.52 -21.56
N GLY A 30 -6.42 -1.82 -21.57
CA GLY A 30 -5.69 -2.50 -22.64
C GLY A 30 -4.19 -2.18 -22.70
N MET A 31 -3.64 -1.48 -21.69
CA MET A 31 -2.21 -1.16 -21.64
C MET A 31 -1.35 -2.42 -21.45
N GLN A 32 -0.12 -2.38 -21.97
CA GLN A 32 0.87 -3.42 -21.69
C GLN A 32 1.37 -3.27 -20.25
N LEU A 33 1.37 -4.36 -19.51
CA LEU A 33 1.77 -4.40 -18.11
C LEU A 33 3.16 -5.03 -17.95
N ASN A 34 4.07 -4.29 -17.32
CA ASN A 34 5.29 -4.83 -16.75
C ASN A 34 5.22 -4.72 -15.22
N ASP A 35 4.66 -5.74 -14.58
CA ASP A 35 4.46 -5.75 -13.13
C ASP A 35 5.70 -6.30 -12.41
N LEU A 36 6.46 -5.40 -11.77
CA LEU A 36 7.61 -5.74 -10.92
C LEU A 36 7.31 -5.61 -9.42
N THR A 37 6.04 -5.53 -9.03
CA THR A 37 5.66 -5.45 -7.62
C THR A 37 6.11 -6.69 -6.85
N CYS A 38 6.48 -6.49 -5.59
CA CYS A 38 6.97 -7.56 -4.72
C CYS A 38 6.70 -7.22 -3.24
N GLN A 39 6.01 -8.10 -2.53
CA GLN A 39 5.64 -7.89 -1.12
C GLN A 39 6.86 -7.58 -0.24
N GLY A 40 6.78 -6.59 0.66
CA GLY A 40 7.90 -6.17 1.51
C GLY A 40 8.96 -5.30 0.83
N ALA A 41 8.72 -4.79 -0.39
CA ALA A 41 9.67 -3.90 -1.07
C ALA A 41 9.81 -2.58 -0.31
N LEU A 42 11.04 -2.05 -0.30
CA LEU A 42 11.41 -0.75 0.27
C LEU A 42 11.76 0.18 -0.88
N THR A 43 11.82 1.48 -0.64
CA THR A 43 12.36 2.45 -1.62
C THR A 43 13.75 2.04 -2.13
N ASP A 44 14.60 1.51 -1.25
CA ASP A 44 15.94 1.01 -1.59
C ASP A 44 15.89 -0.18 -2.55
N HIS A 45 14.81 -0.97 -2.55
CA HIS A 45 14.58 -2.10 -3.47
C HIS A 45 13.96 -1.66 -4.81
N VAL A 46 13.41 -0.45 -4.88
CA VAL A 46 13.04 0.14 -6.17
C VAL A 46 14.31 0.54 -6.92
N LEU A 47 15.23 1.20 -6.21
CA LEU A 47 16.48 1.75 -6.76
C LEU A 47 17.65 0.75 -6.80
N GLY A 48 17.57 -0.31 -6.00
CA GLY A 48 18.60 -1.32 -5.81
C GLY A 48 18.04 -2.74 -5.87
N PRO A 49 18.91 -3.77 -5.91
CA PRO A 49 18.49 -5.15 -6.00
C PRO A 49 17.77 -5.61 -4.73
N ARG A 50 16.92 -6.64 -4.87
CA ARG A 50 16.24 -7.28 -3.74
C ARG A 50 16.37 -8.79 -3.85
N ALA A 51 17.14 -9.38 -2.94
CA ALA A 51 17.53 -10.78 -3.03
C ALA A 51 18.16 -11.07 -4.41
N ASP A 52 17.56 -11.96 -5.19
CA ASP A 52 17.96 -12.33 -6.54
C ASP A 52 17.36 -11.45 -7.65
N LEU A 53 16.50 -10.48 -7.29
CA LEU A 53 15.86 -9.59 -8.26
C LEU A 53 16.69 -8.32 -8.51
N PRO A 54 16.75 -7.86 -9.78
CA PRO A 54 17.33 -6.55 -10.10
C PRO A 54 16.48 -5.41 -9.51
N PRO A 55 17.00 -4.17 -9.49
CA PRO A 55 16.20 -2.98 -9.18
C PRO A 55 14.91 -2.93 -9.99
N GLN A 56 13.78 -2.65 -9.34
CA GLN A 56 12.49 -2.53 -10.05
C GLN A 56 12.51 -1.39 -11.08
N ILE A 57 13.27 -0.33 -10.79
CA ILE A 57 13.40 0.85 -11.64
C ILE A 57 14.07 0.54 -13.00
N ASP A 58 14.72 -0.62 -13.15
CA ASP A 58 15.33 -1.04 -14.42
C ASP A 58 14.34 -1.41 -15.51
N ALA A 59 13.07 -1.64 -15.15
CA ALA A 59 11.98 -1.79 -16.12
C ALA A 59 11.46 -0.46 -16.69
N VAL A 60 11.85 0.68 -16.12
CA VAL A 60 11.33 2.00 -16.51
C VAL A 60 12.30 2.67 -17.47
N ASP A 61 11.78 3.12 -18.62
CA ASP A 61 12.55 3.79 -19.65
C ASP A 61 11.73 4.90 -20.35
N SER A 62 12.33 5.55 -21.33
CA SER A 62 11.73 6.68 -22.04
C SER A 62 10.48 6.34 -22.88
N THR A 63 10.15 5.06 -23.05
CA THR A 63 8.94 4.56 -23.72
C THR A 63 7.81 4.22 -22.75
N THR A 64 8.07 4.29 -21.43
CA THR A 64 7.05 4.08 -20.40
C THR A 64 6.04 5.24 -20.40
N ASP A 65 4.75 4.91 -20.57
CA ASP A 65 3.66 5.91 -20.57
C ASP A 65 3.08 6.16 -19.18
N VAL A 66 3.00 5.11 -18.35
CA VAL A 66 2.37 5.14 -17.03
C VAL A 66 3.19 4.34 -16.03
N VAL A 67 3.40 4.90 -14.84
CA VAL A 67 3.95 4.20 -13.67
C VAL A 67 2.95 4.29 -12.53
N THR A 68 2.63 3.15 -11.92
CA THR A 68 1.87 3.10 -10.66
C THR A 68 2.76 2.57 -9.54
N LEU A 69 2.63 3.11 -8.34
CA LEU A 69 3.58 2.90 -7.24
C LEU A 69 2.88 2.91 -5.88
N SER A 70 2.99 1.80 -5.15
CA SER A 70 2.69 1.71 -3.71
C SER A 70 3.99 1.45 -2.94
N ILE A 71 4.72 2.49 -2.53
CA ILE A 71 6.01 2.35 -1.83
C ILE A 71 6.10 3.28 -0.62
N GLY A 72 6.98 2.95 0.33
CA GLY A 72 7.25 3.75 1.52
C GLY A 72 6.64 3.20 2.81
N GLY A 73 5.56 2.41 2.73
CA GLY A 73 4.94 1.79 3.90
C GLY A 73 5.89 0.86 4.64
N ASN A 74 6.62 -0.02 3.93
CA ASN A 74 7.62 -0.88 4.57
C ASN A 74 8.79 -0.07 5.15
N ASP A 75 9.21 1.01 4.49
CA ASP A 75 10.25 1.91 5.01
C ASP A 75 9.81 2.58 6.31
N ALA A 76 8.52 2.90 6.45
CA ALA A 76 7.91 3.50 7.63
C ALA A 76 7.44 2.49 8.70
N GLY A 77 7.73 1.20 8.53
CA GLY A 77 7.42 0.17 9.51
C GLY A 77 5.94 -0.30 9.51
N PHE A 78 5.24 -0.22 8.37
CA PHE A 78 3.86 -0.71 8.23
C PHE A 78 3.65 -2.14 8.75
N GLY A 79 4.63 -3.04 8.55
CA GLY A 79 4.56 -4.41 9.09
C GLY A 79 4.54 -4.48 10.63
N VAL A 80 5.24 -3.57 11.31
CA VAL A 80 5.20 -3.45 12.77
C VAL A 80 3.84 -2.90 13.20
N LEU A 81 3.36 -1.87 12.51
CA LEU A 81 2.04 -1.26 12.77
C LEU A 81 0.91 -2.31 12.68
N THR A 82 0.90 -3.13 11.63
CA THR A 82 -0.14 -4.16 11.46
C THR A 82 0.00 -5.31 12.46
N SER A 83 1.22 -5.71 12.82
CA SER A 83 1.45 -6.69 13.88
C SER A 83 0.93 -6.18 15.23
N CYS A 84 1.15 -4.90 15.51
CA CYS A 84 0.66 -4.23 16.71
C CYS A 84 -0.86 -4.11 16.74
N ALA A 85 -1.49 -3.79 15.60
CA ALA A 85 -2.94 -3.72 15.48
C ALA A 85 -3.64 -5.06 15.75
N MET A 86 -2.94 -6.20 15.73
CA MET A 86 -3.49 -7.53 16.06
C MET A 86 -3.02 -8.08 17.40
N ASN A 87 -2.27 -7.28 18.16
CA ASN A 87 -1.74 -7.73 19.41
C ASN A 87 -2.83 -7.79 20.48
N THR A 88 -3.19 -9.00 20.89
CA THR A 88 -4.20 -9.25 21.93
C THR A 88 -3.57 -9.43 23.32
N SER A 89 -2.25 -9.24 23.44
CA SER A 89 -1.49 -9.47 24.68
C SER A 89 -1.52 -8.27 25.64
N GLY A 90 -2.20 -7.18 25.28
CA GLY A 90 -2.26 -5.95 26.09
C GLY A 90 -0.96 -5.15 26.14
N LEU A 91 -0.04 -5.39 25.20
CA LEU A 91 1.20 -4.61 25.06
C LEU A 91 0.88 -3.23 24.52
N ASN A 92 1.49 -2.19 25.08
CA ASN A 92 1.39 -0.82 24.56
C ASN A 92 2.34 -0.67 23.37
N CYS A 93 1.86 -0.91 22.16
CA CYS A 93 2.72 -0.89 20.98
C CYS A 93 3.26 0.50 20.67
N ALA A 94 2.49 1.55 20.98
CA ALA A 94 2.96 2.93 20.83
C ALA A 94 4.19 3.21 21.69
N GLU A 95 4.26 2.65 22.89
CA GLU A 95 5.42 2.78 23.78
C GLU A 95 6.62 1.96 23.30
N LEU A 96 6.38 0.76 22.77
CA LEU A 96 7.44 -0.13 22.30
C LEU A 96 8.07 0.33 20.97
N HIS A 97 7.26 0.83 20.04
CA HIS A 97 7.65 1.07 18.65
C HIS A 97 7.50 2.53 18.21
N GLY A 98 6.94 3.42 19.04
CA GLY A 98 6.68 4.81 18.66
C GLY A 98 7.93 5.56 18.18
N VAL A 99 9.04 5.45 18.92
CA VAL A 99 10.29 6.14 18.59
C VAL A 99 10.89 5.68 17.26
N GLU A 100 10.93 4.37 17.00
CA GLU A 100 11.47 3.84 15.74
C GLU A 100 10.59 4.19 14.54
N ILE A 101 9.26 4.12 14.70
CA ILE A 101 8.31 4.46 13.65
C ILE A 101 8.35 5.95 13.34
N ASP A 102 8.46 6.81 14.35
CA ASP A 102 8.60 8.25 14.17
C ASP A 102 9.89 8.61 13.43
N ALA A 103 11.00 7.95 13.76
CA ALA A 103 12.26 8.14 13.04
C ALA A 103 12.17 7.66 11.59
N ALA A 104 11.53 6.51 11.35
CA ALA A 104 11.31 5.97 10.01
C ALA A 104 10.42 6.88 9.15
N LEU A 105 9.33 7.40 9.73
CA LEU A 105 8.46 8.41 9.11
C LEU A 105 9.22 9.71 8.79
N ALA A 106 10.08 10.19 9.69
CA ALA A 106 10.88 11.38 9.45
C ALA A 106 11.89 11.20 8.29
N ALA A 107 12.38 9.99 8.06
CA ALA A 107 13.30 9.65 6.97
C ALA A 107 12.59 9.38 5.63
N LEU A 108 11.30 9.00 5.67
CA LEU A 108 10.53 8.59 4.51
C LEU A 108 10.51 9.63 3.36
N PRO A 109 10.37 10.95 3.59
CA PRO A 109 10.30 11.94 2.50
C PRO A 109 11.53 11.90 1.58
N ALA A 110 12.74 11.86 2.16
CA ALA A 110 13.96 11.84 1.38
C ALA A 110 14.13 10.55 0.56
N LYS A 111 13.67 9.42 1.12
CA LYS A 111 13.65 8.11 0.44
C LYS A 111 12.70 8.11 -0.76
N LEU A 112 11.48 8.63 -0.59
CA LEU A 112 10.50 8.76 -1.66
C LEU A 112 10.99 9.72 -2.75
N ASP A 113 11.55 10.87 -2.36
CA ASP A 113 12.12 11.85 -3.31
C ASP A 113 13.23 11.23 -4.18
N GLY A 114 13.99 10.27 -3.64
CA GLY A 114 14.98 9.49 -4.40
C GLY A 114 14.34 8.63 -5.49
N VAL A 115 13.25 7.93 -5.18
CA VAL A 115 12.50 7.11 -6.14
C VAL A 115 11.90 7.97 -7.25
N TYR A 116 11.21 9.05 -6.90
CA TYR A 116 10.56 9.91 -7.89
C TYR A 116 11.56 10.61 -8.82
N ARG A 117 12.71 11.04 -8.30
CA ARG A 117 13.77 11.65 -9.13
C ARG A 117 14.31 10.69 -10.17
N GLU A 118 14.43 9.41 -9.82
CA GLU A 118 14.89 8.40 -10.78
C GLU A 118 13.81 8.05 -11.82
N LEU A 119 12.53 8.05 -11.43
CA LEU A 119 11.41 7.92 -12.36
C LEU A 119 11.39 9.08 -13.37
N GLU A 120 11.50 10.33 -12.90
CA GLU A 120 11.57 11.52 -13.76
C GLU A 120 12.77 11.44 -14.72
N ARG A 121 13.94 11.02 -14.23
CA ARG A 121 15.15 10.88 -15.05
C ARG A 121 15.00 9.83 -16.16
N ARG A 122 14.37 8.69 -15.87
CA ARG A 122 14.24 7.57 -16.82
C ARG A 122 13.07 7.73 -17.78
N ALA A 123 11.94 8.23 -17.29
CA ALA A 123 10.69 8.34 -18.03
C ALA A 123 10.05 9.73 -17.85
N PRO A 124 10.68 10.81 -18.35
CA PRO A 124 10.22 12.19 -18.11
C PRO A 124 8.85 12.53 -18.72
N ARG A 125 8.27 11.63 -19.54
CA ARG A 125 6.94 11.79 -20.14
C ARG A 125 5.88 10.90 -19.49
N ALA A 126 6.26 9.99 -18.58
CA ALA A 126 5.33 9.07 -17.97
C ALA A 126 4.38 9.80 -17.02
N LYS A 127 3.09 9.43 -17.02
CA LYS A 127 2.17 9.76 -15.93
C LYS A 127 2.52 8.87 -14.73
N VAL A 128 2.88 9.46 -13.60
CA VAL A 128 3.21 8.72 -12.37
C VAL A 128 2.07 8.83 -11.38
N PHE A 129 1.57 7.70 -10.90
CA PHE A 129 0.51 7.58 -9.91
C PHE A 129 1.02 6.90 -8.64
N ALA A 130 1.12 7.68 -7.56
CA ALA A 130 1.42 7.21 -6.23
C ALA A 130 0.12 6.81 -5.53
N THR A 131 -0.06 5.52 -5.25
CA THR A 131 -1.27 5.06 -4.55
C THR A 131 -1.10 5.29 -3.05
N GLY A 132 -2.15 5.77 -2.39
CA GLY A 132 -2.23 5.71 -0.94
C GLY A 132 -2.39 4.27 -0.41
N TYR A 133 -2.01 4.07 0.84
CA TYR A 133 -2.33 2.87 1.62
C TYR A 133 -3.76 2.97 2.12
N MET A 134 -4.63 2.09 1.65
CA MET A 134 -6.01 2.02 2.14
C MET A 134 -6.05 1.80 3.66
N PRO A 135 -6.80 2.61 4.42
CA PRO A 135 -6.90 2.51 5.86
C PRO A 135 -7.62 1.23 6.26
N LEU A 136 -6.94 0.37 7.03
CA LEU A 136 -7.55 -0.81 7.66
C LEU A 136 -8.63 -0.41 8.69
N LEU A 137 -8.47 0.77 9.29
CA LEU A 137 -9.41 1.39 10.23
C LEU A 137 -9.51 2.88 9.93
N ALA A 138 -10.71 3.43 10.07
CA ALA A 138 -10.97 4.87 10.00
C ALA A 138 -11.32 5.44 11.39
N ASP A 139 -11.44 6.76 11.50
CA ASP A 139 -11.83 7.44 12.75
C ASP A 139 -13.16 6.91 13.30
N ALA A 140 -14.10 6.53 12.42
CA ALA A 140 -15.36 5.91 12.78
C ALA A 140 -15.21 4.50 13.42
N ASP A 141 -14.06 3.84 13.22
CA ASP A 141 -13.74 2.51 13.74
C ASP A 141 -12.97 2.54 15.07
N THR A 142 -12.80 3.73 15.67
CA THR A 142 -12.02 3.88 16.91
C THR A 142 -12.75 3.41 18.18
N GLY A 143 -14.04 3.09 18.09
CA GLY A 143 -14.79 2.34 19.11
C GLY A 143 -14.83 0.84 18.81
N ALA A 144 -15.32 0.02 19.75
CA ALA A 144 -15.57 -1.41 19.49
C ALA A 144 -16.82 -1.59 18.60
N THR A 145 -16.73 -1.16 17.34
CA THR A 145 -17.85 -1.12 16.38
C THR A 145 -17.97 -2.40 15.58
N CYS A 146 -16.91 -3.22 15.49
CA CYS A 146 -16.92 -4.47 14.74
C CYS A 146 -16.15 -5.62 15.43
N PRO A 147 -16.56 -6.89 15.22
CA PRO A 147 -15.91 -8.07 15.81
C PRO A 147 -14.42 -8.21 15.52
N GLU A 148 -13.96 -7.74 14.36
CA GLU A 148 -12.61 -7.92 13.82
C GLU A 148 -11.56 -7.21 14.69
N ILE A 149 -11.93 -6.08 15.30
CA ILE A 149 -11.03 -5.29 16.15
C ILE A 149 -11.34 -5.42 17.64
N ALA A 150 -12.34 -6.21 18.03
CA ALA A 150 -12.86 -6.25 19.40
C ALA A 150 -11.81 -6.56 20.49
N LYS A 151 -10.70 -7.23 20.12
CA LYS A 151 -9.60 -7.57 21.04
C LYS A 151 -8.40 -6.63 20.98
N VAL A 152 -8.43 -5.64 20.09
CA VAL A 152 -7.38 -4.63 19.92
C VAL A 152 -7.66 -3.49 20.90
N SER A 153 -6.64 -2.98 21.58
CA SER A 153 -6.83 -1.85 22.49
C SER A 153 -7.17 -0.57 21.73
N ASP A 154 -7.95 0.33 22.34
CA ASP A 154 -8.30 1.61 21.69
C ASP A 154 -7.05 2.47 21.42
N VAL A 155 -6.03 2.36 22.27
CA VAL A 155 -4.73 3.04 22.09
C VAL A 155 -4.01 2.53 20.86
N ASP A 156 -3.94 1.21 20.65
CA ASP A 156 -3.28 0.63 19.48
C ASP A 156 -4.05 0.91 18.20
N ARG A 157 -5.40 0.90 18.23
CA ARG A 157 -6.23 1.32 17.09
C ARG A 157 -5.95 2.77 16.70
N LEU A 158 -5.98 3.69 17.67
CA LEU A 158 -5.72 5.10 17.43
C LEU A 158 -4.30 5.34 16.91
N TRP A 159 -3.30 4.71 17.53
CA TRP A 159 -1.92 4.84 17.11
C TRP A 159 -1.72 4.30 15.69
N PHE A 160 -2.25 3.10 15.40
CA PHE A 160 -2.23 2.51 14.06
C PHE A 160 -2.87 3.44 13.02
N THR A 161 -4.11 3.89 13.25
CA THR A 161 -4.83 4.79 12.32
C THR A 161 -4.06 6.08 12.09
N LEU A 162 -3.51 6.69 13.15
CA LEU A 162 -2.69 7.89 13.05
C LEU A 162 -1.43 7.65 12.21
N LYS A 163 -0.72 6.54 12.43
CA LYS A 163 0.53 6.25 11.70
C LYS A 163 0.29 5.95 10.23
N ILE A 164 -0.77 5.22 9.88
CA ILE A 164 -1.13 5.01 8.45
C ILE A 164 -1.50 6.33 7.78
N SER A 165 -2.25 7.20 8.46
CA SER A 165 -2.55 8.54 7.96
C SER A 165 -1.28 9.36 7.71
N GLN A 166 -0.31 9.33 8.65
CA GLN A 166 0.98 10.00 8.47
C GLN A 166 1.78 9.46 7.29
N ILE A 167 1.81 8.12 7.07
CA ILE A 167 2.45 7.52 5.90
C ILE A 167 1.82 8.07 4.61
N ASN A 168 0.49 8.07 4.52
CA ASN A 168 -0.23 8.56 3.35
C ASN A 168 0.04 10.04 3.08
N VAL A 169 0.09 10.88 4.11
CA VAL A 169 0.44 12.30 3.99
C VAL A 169 1.84 12.47 3.41
N GLU A 170 2.83 11.69 3.86
CA GLU A 170 4.20 11.81 3.33
C GLU A 170 4.33 11.24 1.91
N VAL A 171 3.59 10.18 1.57
CA VAL A 171 3.48 9.67 0.19
C VAL A 171 2.87 10.71 -0.74
N GLU A 172 1.75 11.32 -0.34
CA GLU A 172 1.07 12.38 -1.10
C GLU A 172 1.99 13.58 -1.31
N LYS A 173 2.60 14.10 -0.25
CA LYS A 173 3.52 15.24 -0.35
C LYS A 173 4.70 14.94 -1.28
N ALA A 174 5.29 13.75 -1.20
CA ALA A 174 6.41 13.37 -2.07
C ALA A 174 5.98 13.26 -3.54
N ALA A 175 4.83 12.65 -3.81
CA ALA A 175 4.27 12.56 -5.15
C ALA A 175 4.04 13.96 -5.75
N LEU A 176 3.37 14.84 -5.00
CA LEU A 176 3.05 16.20 -5.46
C LEU A 176 4.31 17.05 -5.68
N ARG A 177 5.33 16.94 -4.81
CA ARG A 177 6.63 17.63 -5.02
C ARG A 177 7.31 17.22 -6.33
N ALA A 178 7.12 15.97 -6.76
CA ALA A 178 7.69 15.43 -7.99
C ALA A 178 6.80 15.60 -9.23
N GLY A 179 5.63 16.25 -9.09
CA GLY A 179 4.65 16.37 -10.19
C GLY A 179 3.89 15.08 -10.51
N ALA A 180 4.01 14.05 -9.65
CA ALA A 180 3.20 12.84 -9.73
C ALA A 180 1.81 13.07 -9.11
N GLN A 181 0.87 12.19 -9.44
CA GLN A 181 -0.49 12.22 -8.91
C GLN A 181 -0.60 11.27 -7.71
N TYR A 182 -1.17 11.75 -6.61
CA TYR A 182 -1.57 10.88 -5.50
C TYR A 182 -2.99 10.36 -5.73
N VAL A 183 -3.19 9.05 -5.54
CA VAL A 183 -4.46 8.37 -5.84
C VAL A 183 -4.93 7.55 -4.64
N MET A 184 -6.17 7.77 -4.24
CA MET A 184 -6.92 6.95 -3.29
C MET A 184 -8.38 6.89 -3.78
N PRO A 185 -9.04 5.72 -3.75
CA PRO A 185 -10.46 5.66 -4.07
C PRO A 185 -11.31 6.57 -3.17
N PRO A 186 -12.38 7.19 -3.69
CA PRO A 186 -13.29 8.01 -2.88
C PRO A 186 -14.06 7.15 -1.86
N GLU A 187 -14.57 7.77 -0.79
CA GLU A 187 -15.35 7.10 0.27
C GLU A 187 -14.63 5.94 0.98
N ILE A 188 -13.30 5.89 0.87
CA ILE A 188 -12.42 4.84 1.43
C ILE A 188 -12.68 4.57 2.92
N GLU A 189 -13.05 5.59 3.68
CA GLU A 189 -13.37 5.49 5.11
C GLU A 189 -14.59 4.61 5.42
N LYS A 190 -15.41 4.28 4.42
CA LYS A 190 -16.57 3.37 4.55
C LYS A 190 -16.25 1.93 4.20
N HIS A 191 -15.06 1.66 3.68
CA HIS A 191 -14.64 0.37 3.12
C HIS A 191 -13.46 -0.25 3.88
N THR A 192 -13.35 0.08 5.17
CA THR A 192 -12.32 -0.41 6.10
C THR A 192 -12.55 -1.88 6.47
N GLY A 193 -11.69 -2.45 7.33
CA GLY A 193 -11.84 -3.81 7.82
C GLY A 193 -13.10 -4.06 8.67
N CYS A 194 -13.79 -3.01 9.12
CA CYS A 194 -15.06 -3.12 9.84
C CYS A 194 -16.31 -3.12 8.94
N ALA A 195 -16.17 -2.83 7.64
CA ALA A 195 -17.29 -2.90 6.71
C ALA A 195 -17.82 -4.34 6.57
N PRO A 196 -19.03 -4.58 6.04
CA PRO A 196 -19.46 -5.92 5.63
C PRO A 196 -18.48 -6.55 4.63
N ALA A 197 -18.24 -7.86 4.70
CA ALA A 197 -17.21 -8.54 3.92
C ALA A 197 -17.30 -8.31 2.40
N ASP A 198 -18.51 -8.16 1.86
CA ASP A 198 -18.79 -7.88 0.44
C ASP A 198 -18.57 -6.41 0.05
N GLN A 199 -18.32 -5.53 1.01
CA GLN A 199 -18.03 -4.10 0.82
C GLN A 199 -16.61 -3.73 1.28
N ARG A 200 -15.87 -4.63 1.95
CA ARG A 200 -14.50 -4.37 2.42
C ARG A 200 -13.53 -4.19 1.25
N TRP A 201 -12.78 -3.09 1.26
CA TRP A 201 -11.64 -2.91 0.35
C TRP A 201 -10.32 -3.34 0.97
N VAL A 202 -10.29 -3.50 2.29
CA VAL A 202 -9.18 -4.05 3.07
C VAL A 202 -9.70 -5.02 4.12
N ASP A 203 -8.89 -6.00 4.50
CA ASP A 203 -9.30 -7.02 5.47
C ASP A 203 -8.18 -7.32 6.47
N LEU A 204 -8.49 -7.28 7.77
CA LEU A 204 -7.53 -7.53 8.84
C LEU A 204 -7.07 -8.99 8.84
N ALA A 205 -7.97 -9.95 8.58
CA ALA A 205 -7.68 -11.39 8.60
C ALA A 205 -7.54 -11.98 7.19
N GLY A 206 -8.30 -11.45 6.23
CA GLY A 206 -8.36 -11.91 4.84
C GLY A 206 -9.16 -13.20 4.62
N THR A 207 -9.72 -13.81 5.67
CA THR A 207 -10.40 -15.12 5.57
C THR A 207 -11.73 -15.05 4.84
N GLU A 208 -12.49 -13.96 5.01
CA GLU A 208 -13.81 -13.80 4.39
C GLU A 208 -13.71 -13.30 2.94
N THR A 209 -12.67 -12.51 2.65
CA THR A 209 -12.47 -11.86 1.34
C THR A 209 -11.45 -12.58 0.45
N GLY A 210 -10.71 -13.55 1.00
CA GLY A 210 -9.62 -14.24 0.30
C GLY A 210 -8.33 -13.41 0.17
N ALA A 211 -8.27 -12.24 0.80
CA ALA A 211 -7.10 -11.37 0.77
C ALA A 211 -5.93 -11.92 1.60
N PHE A 212 -4.74 -11.33 1.41
CA PHE A 212 -3.70 -11.42 2.43
C PHE A 212 -4.14 -10.65 3.69
N PRO A 213 -3.84 -11.13 4.90
CA PRO A 213 -4.15 -10.38 6.12
C PRO A 213 -3.53 -8.98 6.03
N MET A 214 -4.28 -7.94 6.41
CA MET A 214 -3.84 -6.55 6.44
C MET A 214 -3.62 -5.91 5.07
N HIS A 215 -4.19 -6.49 4.02
CA HIS A 215 -4.02 -6.02 2.64
C HIS A 215 -5.36 -5.73 1.99
N PRO A 216 -5.34 -5.01 0.84
CA PRO A 216 -6.55 -4.82 0.07
C PRO A 216 -7.14 -6.14 -0.42
N THR A 217 -8.47 -6.23 -0.36
CA THR A 217 -9.28 -7.32 -0.89
C THR A 217 -9.27 -7.28 -2.43
N PRO A 218 -9.75 -8.33 -3.12
CA PRO A 218 -9.94 -8.28 -4.56
C PRO A 218 -10.81 -7.09 -5.01
N LEU A 219 -11.85 -6.76 -4.24
CA LEU A 219 -12.69 -5.58 -4.47
C LEU A 219 -11.89 -4.28 -4.30
N GLY A 220 -11.07 -4.17 -3.25
CA GLY A 220 -10.19 -3.00 -3.08
C GLY A 220 -9.19 -2.84 -4.22
N GLN A 221 -8.58 -3.93 -4.69
CA GLN A 221 -7.68 -3.90 -5.86
C GLN A 221 -8.41 -3.40 -7.12
N GLU A 222 -9.65 -3.83 -7.33
CA GLU A 222 -10.50 -3.37 -8.43
C GLU A 222 -10.80 -1.86 -8.33
N GLU A 223 -11.19 -1.37 -7.15
CA GLU A 223 -11.52 0.04 -6.94
C GLU A 223 -10.30 0.96 -7.07
N MET A 224 -9.11 0.52 -6.62
CA MET A 224 -7.87 1.25 -6.90
C MET A 224 -7.59 1.32 -8.40
N ALA A 225 -7.76 0.23 -9.14
CA ALA A 225 -7.56 0.20 -10.58
C ALA A 225 -8.55 1.13 -11.31
N LYS A 226 -9.84 1.11 -10.95
CA LYS A 226 -10.86 2.03 -11.48
C LYS A 226 -10.51 3.49 -11.20
N THR A 227 -10.04 3.78 -9.99
CA THR A 227 -9.66 5.13 -9.58
C THR A 227 -8.49 5.63 -10.43
N ILE A 228 -7.46 4.83 -10.65
CA ILE A 228 -6.33 5.20 -11.53
C ILE A 228 -6.80 5.35 -12.98
N ALA A 229 -7.63 4.42 -13.48
CA ALA A 229 -8.13 4.44 -14.85
C ALA A 229 -8.91 5.73 -15.18
N ALA A 230 -9.57 6.35 -14.20
CA ALA A 230 -10.29 7.61 -14.39
C ALA A 230 -9.37 8.82 -14.72
N TYR A 231 -8.05 8.70 -14.52
CA TYR A 231 -7.06 9.74 -14.88
C TYR A 231 -6.37 9.51 -16.23
N LEU A 232 -6.65 8.39 -16.90
CA LEU A 232 -5.98 7.99 -18.14
C LEU A 232 -6.72 8.50 -19.37
#